data_AF-A0A1Y3DVL1-F1
#
_entry.id   AF-A0A1Y3DVL1-F1
#
_cell.length_a   1.000
_cell.length_b   1.000
_cell.length_c   1.000
_cell.angle_alpha   90.00
_cell.angle_beta   90.00
_cell.angle_gamma   90.00
#
_symmetry.space_group_name_H-M   'P 1'
#
loop_
_entity.id
_entity.type
_entity.pdbx_description
1 polymer ?
#
loop_
_entity_poly.entity_id
_entity_poly.type
_entity_poly.pdbx_seq_one_letter_code
_entity_poly.pdbx_strand_id
1 'polypeptide(L)' 'MKEYANEHNDDKGEVPKCENEYSALLACLDTFDRNWAKCQSELKKFRACYSEDSRQRNGSSD' A
#
# COMPACT_ATOMS: atom_id res chain seq x y z
N MET A 1 -12.12 -39.70 -14.21
CA MET A 1 -11.75 -38.69 -13.19
C MET A 1 -10.40 -38.13 -13.57
N LYS A 2 -10.37 -36.89 -14.03
CA LYS A 2 -9.17 -36.07 -14.02
C LYS A 2 -9.55 -34.86 -13.18
N GLU A 3 -9.00 -34.80 -11.98
CA GLU A 3 -9.02 -33.59 -11.15
C GLU A 3 -8.33 -32.49 -11.95
N TYR A 4 -9.15 -31.63 -12.56
CA TYR A 4 -8.71 -30.30 -12.89
C TYR A 4 -8.64 -29.57 -11.56
N ALA A 5 -7.44 -29.57 -10.98
CA ALA A 5 -7.10 -28.68 -9.88
C ALA A 5 -7.45 -27.27 -10.36
N ASN A 6 -8.53 -26.77 -9.78
CA ASN A 6 -9.10 -25.46 -10.00
C ASN A 6 -8.08 -24.43 -9.50
N GLU A 7 -7.09 -24.08 -10.33
CA GLU A 7 -6.28 -22.86 -10.17
C GLU A 7 -7.16 -21.66 -10.53
N HIS A 8 -8.17 -21.43 -9.69
CA HIS A 8 -8.96 -20.21 -9.67
C HIS A 8 -8.62 -19.48 -8.38
N ASN A 9 -8.28 -18.21 -8.55
CA ASN A 9 -8.22 -17.15 -7.54
C ASN A 9 -6.89 -16.97 -6.80
N ASP A 10 -5.91 -16.41 -7.49
CA ASP A 10 -5.23 -15.23 -6.93
C ASP A 10 -5.27 -14.06 -7.93
N ASP A 11 -6.45 -13.85 -8.54
CA ASP A 11 -6.96 -12.49 -8.80
C ASP A 11 -7.40 -11.88 -7.45
N LYS A 12 -6.52 -11.94 -6.44
CA LYS A 12 -6.63 -11.07 -5.28
C LYS A 12 -6.05 -9.76 -5.75
N GLY A 13 -6.90 -8.98 -6.42
CA GLY A 13 -6.56 -7.66 -6.95
C GLY A 13 -5.60 -6.98 -6.00
N GLU A 14 -4.39 -6.71 -6.49
CA GLU A 14 -3.26 -6.22 -5.70
C GLU A 14 -3.79 -5.17 -4.74
N VAL A 15 -4.00 -5.52 -3.46
CA VAL A 15 -4.33 -4.53 -2.45
C VAL A 15 -3.15 -3.58 -2.52
N PRO A 16 -3.32 -2.30 -2.90
CA PRO A 16 -2.21 -1.38 -2.98
C PRO A 16 -1.40 -1.52 -1.69
N LYS A 17 -0.12 -1.88 -1.79
CA LYS A 17 0.70 -2.31 -0.63
C LYS A 17 0.72 -1.27 0.51
N CYS A 18 0.38 -0.03 0.20
CA CYS A 18 0.29 1.10 1.12
C CYS A 18 -1.14 1.65 1.29
N GLU A 19 -2.19 0.88 0.97
CA GLU A 19 -3.60 1.30 1.07
C GLU A 19 -3.96 1.65 2.51
N ASN A 20 -3.42 0.90 3.47
CA ASN A 20 -3.63 1.15 4.89
C ASN A 20 -3.04 2.50 5.32
N GLU A 21 -1.80 2.78 4.93
CA GLU A 21 -1.11 4.05 5.23
C GLU A 21 -1.76 5.22 4.48
N TYR A 22 -2.23 4.98 3.25
CA TYR A 22 -2.96 5.96 2.46
C TYR A 22 -4.32 6.30 3.09
N SER A 23 -5.08 5.29 3.51
CA SER A 23 -6.36 5.46 4.17
C SER A 23 -6.22 6.19 5.51
N ALA A 24 -5.18 5.86 6.30
CA ALA A 24 -4.86 6.56 7.53
C ALA A 24 -4.52 8.05 7.29
N LEU A 25 -3.76 8.33 6.23
CA LEU A 25 -3.46 9.70 5.81
C LEU A 25 -4.73 10.45 5.39
N LEU A 26 -5.61 9.84 4.60
CA LEU A 26 -6.89 10.43 4.21
C LEU A 26 -7.79 10.71 5.42
N ALA A 27 -7.89 9.79 6.37
CA ALA A 27 -8.67 9.98 7.60
C ALA A 27 -8.15 11.16 8.44
N CYS A 28 -6.81 11.31 8.51
CA CYS A 28 -6.20 12.47 9.17
C CYS A 28 -6.55 13.78 8.44
N LEU A 29 -6.43 13.79 7.11
CA LEU A 29 -6.77 14.96 6.31
C LEU A 29 -8.24 15.32 6.44
N ASP A 30 -9.15 14.36 6.47
CA ASP A 30 -10.57 14.60 6.70
C ASP A 30 -10.81 15.24 8.08
N THR A 31 -10.13 14.74 9.11
CA THR A 31 -10.23 15.27 10.49
C THR A 31 -9.71 16.71 10.62
N PHE A 32 -8.67 17.07 9.89
CA PHE A 32 -8.00 18.37 10.00
C PHE A 32 -8.24 19.31 8.82
N ASP A 33 -9.34 19.16 8.09
CA ASP A 33 -9.70 20.03 6.95
C ASP A 33 -8.57 20.11 5.90
N ARG A 34 -8.02 18.95 5.55
CA ARG A 34 -6.89 18.75 4.63
C ARG A 34 -5.61 19.48 5.06
N ASN A 35 -5.45 19.75 6.35
CA ASN A 35 -4.23 20.35 6.88
C ASN A 35 -3.07 19.35 6.97
N TRP A 36 -2.27 19.31 5.92
CA TRP A 36 -1.07 18.47 5.81
C TRP A 36 -0.02 18.69 6.90
N ALA A 37 0.01 19.86 7.56
CA ALA A 37 0.95 20.13 8.64
C ALA A 37 0.61 19.33 9.91
N LYS A 38 -0.68 19.03 10.12
CA LYS A 38 -1.14 18.19 11.24
C LYS A 38 -0.95 16.70 10.97
N CYS A 39 -0.99 16.29 9.70
CA CYS A 39 -0.87 14.90 9.27
C CYS A 39 0.55 14.48 8.83
N GLN A 40 1.58 15.17 9.34
CA GLN A 40 2.97 14.88 8.99
C GLN A 40 3.42 13.47 9.41
N SER A 41 2.85 12.92 10.47
CA SER A 41 3.13 11.55 10.95
C SER A 41 2.69 10.51 9.91
N GLU A 42 1.44 10.61 9.47
CA GLU A 42 0.76 9.70 8.54
C GLU A 42 1.39 9.83 7.16
N LEU A 43 1.73 11.06 6.76
CA LEU A 43 2.44 11.33 5.52
C LEU A 43 3.84 10.69 5.50
N LYS A 44 4.58 10.70 6.62
CA LYS A 44 5.88 10.03 6.73
C LYS A 44 5.74 8.52 6.61
N LYS A 45 4.74 7.92 7.27
CA LYS A 45 4.46 6.47 7.18
C LYS A 45 4.10 6.06 5.76
N PHE A 46 3.21 6.81 5.11
CA PHE A 46 2.85 6.58 3.71
C PHE A 46 4.07 6.67 2.77
N ARG A 47 4.89 7.71 2.93
CA ARG A 47 6.14 7.85 2.15
C ARG A 47 7.15 6.74 2.41
N ALA A 48 7.28 6.29 3.65
CA ALA A 48 8.16 5.19 4.01
C ALA A 48 7.73 3.90 3.32
N CYS A 49 6.43 3.54 3.39
CA CYS A 49 5.88 2.38 2.71
C CYS A 49 6.18 2.41 1.19
N TYR A 50 5.98 3.56 0.55
CA TYR A 50 6.25 3.71 -0.88
C TYR A 50 7.75 3.68 -1.23
N SER A 51 8.59 4.22 -0.35
CA SER A 51 10.05 4.24 -0.56
C SER A 51 10.69 2.86 -0.37
N GLU A 52 10.17 2.03 0.52
CA GLU A 52 10.64 0.65 0.69
C GLU A 52 10.28 -0.23 -0.52
N ASP A 53 9.12 -0.02 -1.16
CA ASP A 53 8.76 -0.70 -2.41
C ASP A 53 9.75 -0.36 -3.55
N SER A 54 10.16 0.91 -3.65
CA SER A 54 11.13 1.36 -4.67
C SER A 54 12.53 0.70 -4.53
N ARG A 55 12.91 0.28 -3.31
CA ARG A 55 14.15 -0.44 -3.06
C ARG A 55 14.03 -1.93 -3.35
N GLN A 56 12.88 -2.53 -3.03
CA GLN A 56 12.62 -3.94 -3.35
C GLN A 56 12.59 -4.20 -4.86
N ARG A 57 12.07 -3.26 -5.67
CA ARG A 57 12.09 -3.38 -7.14
C ARG A 57 13.48 -3.26 -7.78
N ASN A 58 14.45 -2.62 -7.11
CA ASN A 58 15.82 -2.44 -7.62
C ASN A 58 16.86 -3.40 -6.99
N GLY A 59 16.42 -4.32 -6.13
CA GLY A 59 17.29 -5.26 -5.41
C GLY A 59 17.25 -6.71 -5.92
N SER A 60 16.61 -6.96 -7.07
CA SER A 60 16.63 -8.27 -7.73
C SER A 60 17.29 -8.14 -9.10
N SER A 61 18.58 -7.82 -9.10
CA SER A 61 19.47 -8.19 -10.20
C SER A 61 20.44 -9.21 -9.64
N ASP A 62 20.35 -10.40 -10.23
CA ASP A 62 21.20 -11.59 -10.12
C ASP A 62 22.71 -11.28 -10.03
#